data_AF-A0A838QF87-F1
#
_entry.id   AF-A0A838QF87-F1
#
_cell.length_a   1.000
_cell.length_b   1.000
_cell.length_c   1.000
_cell.angle_alpha   90.00
_cell.angle_beta   90.00
_cell.angle_gamma   90.00
#
_symmetry.space_group_name_H-M   'P 1'
#
loop_
_entity.id
_entity.type
_entity.pdbx_description
1 polymer ?
#
loop_
_entity_poly.entity_id
_entity_poly.type
_entity_poly.pdbx_seq_one_letter_code
_entity_poly.pdbx_strand_id
1 'polypeptide(L)'
;MRDLPAKVVELVSRLLRGDRREWGAAMTAELAQLSDGPARWRFAVGCAWAVLIAPAHPGGYAPGAAIRVTFVAGVVGCIAATAYVVTTWPHAAGEISGVTAAWFVAALAAYLWIALRPPNALVAHGDAARRGATVGIVLFLVGAIGRSVIDAFVPPDGDLAIGVFLTVIVGGTLLATAFAMSRARQSFGAGVTASLWVALVCSMLAFNADLLAILSGFNLDAHMRHSMPDYYTVVTPDAFMSRHIGEHLATSMDGLRTLPLLALIIGSMGAALGRRWPVARDIG
;
A
#
# COMPACT_ATOMS: atom_id res chain seq x y z
N MET A 1 -25.49 -20.25 -8.04
CA MET A 1 -24.45 -19.24 -7.74
C MET A 1 -23.09 -19.90 -7.88
N ARG A 2 -22.07 -19.22 -8.42
CA ARG A 2 -20.71 -19.81 -8.54
C ARG A 2 -20.13 -20.01 -7.14
N ASP A 3 -19.59 -21.19 -6.84
CA ASP A 3 -18.88 -21.49 -5.57
C ASP A 3 -17.53 -20.76 -5.53
N LEU A 4 -17.56 -19.50 -5.10
CA LEU A 4 -16.38 -18.63 -5.03
C LEU A 4 -15.32 -19.15 -4.04
N PRO A 5 -15.65 -19.65 -2.84
CA PRO A 5 -14.68 -20.28 -1.94
C PRO A 5 -13.87 -21.39 -2.62
N ALA A 6 -14.53 -22.28 -3.38
CA ALA A 6 -13.86 -23.37 -4.09
C ALA A 6 -12.84 -22.85 -5.12
N LYS A 7 -13.18 -21.80 -5.86
CA LYS A 7 -12.25 -21.17 -6.83
C LYS A 7 -11.03 -20.54 -6.15
N VAL A 8 -11.21 -19.94 -4.98
CA VAL A 8 -10.09 -19.38 -4.20
C VAL A 8 -9.15 -20.50 -3.78
N VAL A 9 -9.66 -21.58 -3.20
CA VAL A 9 -8.84 -22.72 -2.77
C VAL A 9 -8.15 -23.40 -3.96
N GLU A 10 -8.83 -23.54 -5.10
CA GLU A 10 -8.25 -24.06 -6.34
C GLU A 10 -7.12 -23.17 -6.87
N LEU A 11 -7.29 -21.85 -6.86
CA LEU A 11 -6.25 -20.92 -7.27
C LEU A 11 -5.04 -21.02 -6.34
N VAL A 12 -5.29 -21.06 -5.03
CA VAL A 12 -4.26 -21.17 -3.99
C VAL A 12 -3.49 -22.49 -4.10
N SER A 13 -4.18 -23.60 -4.37
CA SER A 13 -3.55 -24.91 -4.53
C SER A 13 -2.65 -24.97 -5.77
N ARG A 14 -2.98 -24.24 -6.84
CA ARG A 14 -2.11 -24.07 -8.02
C ARG A 14 -0.84 -23.25 -7.74
N LEU A 15 -0.85 -22.41 -6.71
CA LEU A 15 0.32 -21.62 -6.31
C LEU A 15 1.29 -22.42 -5.41
N LEU A 16 0.85 -23.55 -4.86
CA LEU A 16 1.72 -24.42 -4.07
C LEU A 16 2.82 -25.07 -4.94
N ARG A 17 4.04 -25.09 -4.42
CA ARG A 17 5.18 -25.78 -5.06
C ARG A 17 5.01 -27.29 -5.01
N GLY A 18 5.73 -28.01 -5.89
CA GLY A 18 5.62 -29.46 -6.11
C GLY A 18 5.56 -30.29 -4.82
N ASP A 19 6.41 -29.96 -3.86
CA ASP A 19 6.53 -30.66 -2.56
C ASP A 19 5.32 -30.47 -1.63
N ARG A 20 4.37 -29.60 -1.98
CA ARG A 20 3.16 -29.30 -1.20
C ARG A 20 1.86 -29.53 -1.97
N ARG A 21 1.88 -30.25 -3.08
CA ARG A 21 0.66 -30.59 -3.83
C ARG A 21 -0.35 -31.36 -2.98
N GLU A 22 0.12 -32.19 -2.06
CA GLU A 22 -0.72 -32.92 -1.10
C GLU A 22 -1.52 -31.98 -0.19
N TRP A 23 -0.96 -30.82 0.21
CA TRP A 23 -1.70 -29.81 0.97
C TRP A 23 -2.85 -29.23 0.15
N GLY A 24 -2.62 -28.99 -1.14
CA GLY A 24 -3.66 -28.50 -2.05
C GLY A 24 -4.84 -29.47 -2.14
N ALA A 25 -4.56 -30.77 -2.25
CA ALA A 25 -5.59 -31.81 -2.26
C ALA A 25 -6.35 -31.86 -0.92
N ALA A 26 -5.64 -31.80 0.21
CA ALA A 26 -6.25 -31.75 1.54
C ALA A 26 -7.17 -30.53 1.71
N MET A 27 -6.71 -29.33 1.32
CA MET A 27 -7.53 -28.10 1.37
C MET A 27 -8.82 -28.24 0.55
N THR A 28 -8.74 -28.81 -0.66
CA THR A 28 -9.94 -29.02 -1.48
C THR A 28 -10.90 -30.04 -0.86
N ALA A 29 -10.37 -31.10 -0.23
CA ALA A 29 -11.18 -32.14 0.40
C ALA A 29 -11.87 -31.62 1.68
N GLU A 30 -11.16 -30.87 2.52
CA GLU A 30 -11.72 -30.24 3.72
C GLU A 30 -12.79 -29.20 3.38
N LEU A 31 -12.55 -28.36 2.35
CA LEU A 31 -13.57 -27.42 1.88
C LEU A 31 -14.84 -28.14 1.41
N ALA A 32 -14.72 -29.31 0.75
CA ALA A 32 -15.87 -30.08 0.30
C ALA A 32 -16.74 -30.62 1.45
N GLN A 33 -16.18 -30.76 2.66
CA GLN A 33 -16.92 -31.21 3.85
C GLN A 33 -17.71 -30.07 4.52
N LEU A 34 -17.38 -28.80 4.25
CA LEU A 34 -18.07 -27.65 4.83
C LEU A 34 -19.32 -27.29 4.02
N SER A 35 -20.51 -27.43 4.60
CA SER A 35 -21.78 -27.06 3.95
C SER A 35 -22.17 -25.59 4.14
N ASP A 36 -21.69 -24.94 5.20
CA ASP A 36 -22.06 -23.58 5.56
C ASP A 36 -21.23 -22.51 4.81
N GLY A 37 -21.90 -21.50 4.23
CA GLY A 37 -21.30 -20.49 3.37
C GLY A 37 -20.22 -19.63 4.06
N PRO A 38 -20.51 -19.03 5.22
CA PRO A 38 -19.52 -18.31 6.03
C PRO A 38 -18.33 -19.19 6.45
N ALA A 39 -18.57 -20.43 6.89
CA ALA A 39 -17.50 -21.36 7.26
C ALA A 39 -16.56 -21.67 6.08
N ARG A 40 -17.13 -21.92 4.89
CA ARG A 40 -16.37 -22.13 3.64
C ARG A 40 -15.47 -20.93 3.30
N TRP A 41 -15.98 -19.70 3.47
CA TRP A 41 -15.19 -18.49 3.24
C TRP A 41 -14.04 -18.33 4.22
N ARG A 42 -14.29 -18.52 5.52
CA ARG A 42 -13.25 -18.48 6.55
C ARG A 42 -12.16 -19.50 6.27
N PHE A 43 -12.55 -20.71 5.86
CA PHE A 43 -11.62 -21.76 5.45
C PHE A 43 -10.79 -21.35 4.22
N ALA A 44 -11.44 -20.90 3.14
CA ALA A 44 -10.75 -20.49 1.91
C ALA A 44 -9.74 -19.35 2.14
N VAL A 45 -10.11 -18.35 2.96
CA VAL A 45 -9.21 -17.27 3.38
C VAL A 45 -8.06 -17.80 4.23
N GLY A 46 -8.35 -18.72 5.16
CA GLY A 46 -7.32 -19.39 5.98
C GLY A 46 -6.30 -20.15 5.12
N CYS A 47 -6.75 -20.90 4.12
CA CYS A 47 -5.88 -21.59 3.17
C CYS A 47 -5.02 -20.59 2.37
N ALA A 48 -5.63 -19.54 1.83
CA ALA A 48 -4.91 -18.50 1.11
C ALA A 48 -3.81 -17.86 1.98
N TRP A 49 -4.15 -17.53 3.22
CA TRP A 49 -3.23 -16.96 4.20
C TRP A 49 -2.09 -17.92 4.56
N ALA A 50 -2.40 -19.19 4.81
CA ALA A 50 -1.42 -20.22 5.08
C ALA A 50 -0.40 -20.36 3.94
N VAL A 51 -0.86 -20.38 2.68
CA VAL A 51 0.02 -20.46 1.51
C VAL A 51 0.89 -19.21 1.35
N LEU A 52 0.36 -18.04 1.69
CA LEU A 52 1.11 -16.78 1.61
C LEU A 52 2.22 -16.69 2.66
N ILE A 53 1.99 -17.19 3.87
CA ILE A 53 2.97 -17.13 4.98
C ILE A 53 3.93 -18.31 4.97
N ALA A 54 3.50 -19.48 4.48
CA ALA A 54 4.29 -20.68 4.63
C ALA A 54 5.67 -20.53 3.98
N PRO A 55 6.76 -20.76 4.72
CA PRO A 55 8.12 -20.53 4.22
C PRO A 55 8.37 -21.38 2.98
N ALA A 56 9.03 -20.80 1.98
CA ALA A 56 9.25 -21.44 0.69
C ALA A 56 10.21 -22.65 0.75
N HIS A 57 11.00 -22.80 1.82
CA HIS A 57 11.88 -23.93 2.07
C HIS A 57 11.89 -24.30 3.57
N PRO A 58 11.93 -25.60 3.93
CA PRO A 58 11.88 -26.09 5.32
C PRO A 58 13.14 -25.84 6.18
N GLY A 59 14.00 -24.86 5.84
CA GLY A 59 15.28 -24.66 6.55
C GLY A 59 15.74 -23.21 6.73
N GLY A 60 14.93 -22.21 6.41
CA GLY A 60 15.35 -20.82 6.61
C GLY A 60 14.20 -19.82 6.55
N TYR A 61 14.23 -18.85 7.45
CA TYR A 61 13.46 -17.62 7.33
C TYR A 61 13.86 -16.96 6.01
N ALA A 62 13.00 -17.07 4.99
CA ALA A 62 13.19 -16.31 3.76
C ALA A 62 12.72 -14.87 4.01
N PRO A 63 13.62 -13.87 4.13
CA PRO A 63 13.23 -12.49 4.44
C PRO A 63 12.24 -11.88 3.44
N GLY A 64 12.06 -12.50 2.26
CA GLY A 64 11.05 -12.10 1.28
C GLY A 64 9.60 -12.50 1.61
N ALA A 65 9.36 -13.45 2.52
CA ALA A 65 8.01 -13.88 2.87
C ALA A 65 7.23 -12.77 3.59
N ALA A 66 7.84 -12.11 4.57
CA ALA A 66 7.22 -11.01 5.31
C ALA A 66 6.82 -9.87 4.38
N ILE A 67 7.71 -9.44 3.47
CA ILE A 67 7.42 -8.38 2.50
C ILE A 67 6.24 -8.77 1.61
N ARG A 68 6.22 -10.01 1.10
CA ARG A 68 5.11 -10.50 0.27
C ARG A 68 3.79 -10.50 1.02
N VAL A 69 3.77 -11.02 2.26
CA VAL A 69 2.57 -11.07 3.09
C VAL A 69 2.06 -9.65 3.36
N THR A 70 2.94 -8.72 3.74
CA THR A 70 2.57 -7.32 3.96
C THR A 70 1.96 -6.68 2.72
N PHE A 71 2.55 -6.90 1.54
CA PHE A 71 2.00 -6.35 0.30
C PHE A 71 0.66 -6.97 -0.08
N VAL A 72 0.53 -8.29 0.00
CA VAL A 72 -0.74 -8.94 -0.31
C VAL A 72 -1.82 -8.49 0.67
N ALA A 73 -1.51 -8.42 1.96
CA ALA A 73 -2.41 -7.90 2.98
C ALA A 73 -2.81 -6.45 2.69
N GLY A 74 -1.86 -5.59 2.30
CA GLY A 74 -2.14 -4.21 1.91
C GLY A 74 -3.06 -4.13 0.69
N VAL A 75 -2.85 -4.97 -0.34
CA VAL A 75 -3.67 -4.96 -1.58
C VAL A 75 -5.08 -5.40 -1.23
N VAL A 76 -5.21 -6.48 -0.45
CA VAL A 76 -6.50 -6.97 0.04
C VAL A 76 -7.20 -5.89 0.88
N GLY A 77 -6.45 -5.18 1.74
CA GLY A 77 -6.96 -4.03 2.50
C GLY A 77 -7.53 -2.94 1.60
N CYS A 78 -6.77 -2.52 0.57
CA CYS A 78 -7.24 -1.52 -0.39
C CYS A 78 -8.52 -1.97 -1.09
N ILE A 79 -8.58 -3.22 -1.59
CA ILE A 79 -9.75 -3.78 -2.28
C ILE A 79 -10.96 -3.81 -1.33
N ALA A 80 -10.78 -4.32 -0.11
CA ALA A 80 -11.84 -4.46 0.87
C ALA A 80 -12.39 -3.10 1.31
N ALA A 81 -11.52 -2.13 1.58
CA ALA A 81 -11.91 -0.79 1.98
C ALA A 81 -12.66 -0.05 0.85
N THR A 82 -12.16 -0.12 -0.39
CA THR A 82 -12.87 0.46 -1.55
C THR A 82 -14.21 -0.22 -1.79
N ALA A 83 -14.27 -1.56 -1.73
CA ALA A 83 -15.53 -2.29 -1.90
C ALA A 83 -16.55 -1.94 -0.82
N TYR A 84 -16.10 -1.81 0.44
CA TYR A 84 -16.95 -1.37 1.54
C TYR A 84 -17.50 0.04 1.29
N VAL A 85 -16.66 0.99 0.88
CA VAL A 85 -17.10 2.37 0.58
C VAL A 85 -18.11 2.39 -0.57
N VAL A 86 -17.82 1.70 -1.68
CA VAL A 86 -18.70 1.67 -2.86
C VAL A 86 -20.05 1.00 -2.57
N THR A 87 -20.07 -0.02 -1.71
CA THR A 87 -21.32 -0.71 -1.34
C THR A 87 -22.14 0.05 -0.32
N THR A 88 -21.49 0.76 0.61
CA THR A 88 -22.18 1.52 1.66
C THR A 88 -22.65 2.88 1.15
N TRP A 89 -21.88 3.52 0.27
CA TRP A 89 -22.20 4.83 -0.33
C TRP A 89 -22.10 4.76 -1.86
N PRO A 90 -23.08 4.13 -2.55
CA PRO A 90 -23.04 3.96 -4.01
C PRO A 90 -23.00 5.29 -4.77
N HIS A 91 -23.57 6.36 -4.21
CA HIS A 91 -23.52 7.70 -4.79
C HIS A 91 -22.10 8.27 -4.84
N ALA A 92 -21.26 7.97 -3.84
CA ALA A 92 -19.86 8.42 -3.80
C ALA A 92 -19.02 7.76 -4.92
N ALA A 93 -19.40 6.56 -5.35
CA ALA A 93 -18.75 5.88 -6.46
C ALA A 93 -19.00 6.58 -7.81
N GLY A 94 -20.10 7.33 -7.95
CA GLY A 94 -20.42 8.11 -9.14
C GLY A 94 -19.46 9.28 -9.40
N GLU A 95 -18.80 9.77 -8.35
CA GLU A 95 -17.80 10.85 -8.44
C GLU A 95 -16.42 10.34 -8.91
N ILE A 96 -16.19 9.02 -8.84
CA ILE A 96 -14.91 8.45 -9.25
C ILE A 96 -14.89 8.34 -10.77
N SER A 97 -14.00 9.12 -11.41
CA SER A 97 -13.81 9.01 -12.85
C SER A 97 -13.41 7.59 -13.25
N GLY A 98 -13.93 7.10 -14.38
CA GLY A 98 -13.57 5.78 -14.90
C GLY A 98 -12.06 5.61 -15.13
N VAL A 99 -11.36 6.71 -15.44
CA VAL A 99 -9.91 6.75 -15.60
C VAL A 99 -9.21 6.50 -14.25
N THR A 100 -9.64 7.15 -13.18
CA THR A 100 -9.09 6.94 -11.82
C THR A 100 -9.30 5.52 -11.36
N ALA A 101 -10.51 4.96 -11.55
CA ALA A 101 -10.82 3.58 -11.19
C ALA A 101 -9.96 2.57 -11.98
N ALA A 102 -9.80 2.77 -13.29
CA ALA A 102 -8.94 1.92 -14.12
C ALA A 102 -7.48 1.96 -13.66
N TRP A 103 -6.96 3.15 -13.32
CA TRP A 103 -5.61 3.30 -12.78
C TRP A 103 -5.43 2.64 -11.43
N PHE A 104 -6.41 2.76 -10.54
CA PHE A 104 -6.38 2.11 -9.24
C PHE A 104 -6.28 0.58 -9.37
N VAL A 105 -7.11 -0.02 -10.24
CA VAL A 105 -7.07 -1.46 -10.53
C VAL A 105 -5.71 -1.86 -11.13
N ALA A 106 -5.19 -1.08 -12.08
CA ALA A 106 -3.89 -1.32 -12.68
C ALA A 106 -2.74 -1.23 -11.65
N ALA A 107 -2.79 -0.25 -10.74
CA ALA A 107 -1.80 -0.07 -9.67
C ALA A 107 -1.82 -1.25 -8.69
N LEU A 108 -3.00 -1.68 -8.23
CA LEU A 108 -3.13 -2.85 -7.35
C LEU A 108 -2.67 -4.14 -8.03
N ALA A 109 -2.99 -4.32 -9.32
CA ALA A 109 -2.52 -5.45 -10.10
C ALA A 109 -0.99 -5.45 -10.22
N ALA A 110 -0.38 -4.28 -10.47
CA ALA A 110 1.07 -4.12 -10.52
C ALA A 110 1.72 -4.42 -9.16
N TYR A 111 1.14 -3.94 -8.05
CA TYR A 111 1.64 -4.19 -6.71
C TYR A 111 1.57 -5.68 -6.35
N LEU A 112 0.45 -6.32 -6.66
CA LEU A 112 0.26 -7.75 -6.47
C LEU A 112 1.24 -8.55 -7.33
N TRP A 113 1.45 -8.15 -8.59
CA TRP A 113 2.43 -8.77 -9.47
C TRP A 113 3.85 -8.65 -8.91
N ILE A 114 4.27 -7.48 -8.43
CA ILE A 114 5.57 -7.26 -7.79
C ILE A 114 5.72 -8.14 -6.53
N ALA A 115 4.67 -8.27 -5.71
CA ALA A 115 4.72 -9.09 -4.50
C ALA A 115 4.86 -10.59 -4.80
N LEU A 116 4.13 -11.08 -5.81
CA LEU A 116 4.11 -12.50 -6.17
C LEU A 116 5.31 -12.91 -7.02
N ARG A 117 5.70 -12.05 -7.97
CA ARG A 117 6.79 -12.26 -8.94
C ARG A 117 7.67 -11.02 -8.99
N PRO A 118 8.48 -10.77 -7.94
CA PRO A 118 9.34 -9.61 -7.91
C PRO A 118 10.28 -9.65 -9.12
N PRO A 119 10.33 -8.60 -9.96
CA PRO A 119 11.25 -8.56 -11.10
C PRO A 119 12.69 -8.76 -10.64
N ASN A 120 13.50 -9.44 -11.45
CA ASN A 120 14.88 -9.81 -11.12
C ASN A 120 15.72 -8.62 -10.63
N ALA A 121 15.45 -7.41 -11.16
CA ALA A 121 16.09 -6.18 -10.72
C ALA A 121 15.86 -5.85 -9.23
N LEU A 122 14.66 -6.11 -8.70
CA LEU A 122 14.34 -5.91 -7.27
C LEU A 122 14.92 -7.04 -6.41
N VAL A 123 14.97 -8.27 -6.93
CA VAL A 123 15.51 -9.43 -6.23
C VAL A 123 17.04 -9.34 -6.09
N ALA A 124 17.72 -8.81 -7.11
CA ALA A 124 19.17 -8.60 -7.10
C ALA A 124 19.65 -7.75 -5.92
N HIS A 125 18.76 -6.95 -5.32
CA HIS A 125 19.05 -6.07 -4.20
C HIS A 125 18.08 -6.28 -3.03
N GLY A 126 17.83 -7.53 -2.63
CA GLY A 126 16.90 -7.88 -1.55
C GLY A 126 17.13 -7.13 -0.22
N ASP A 127 18.39 -6.86 0.15
CA ASP A 127 18.70 -6.05 1.33
C ASP A 127 18.24 -4.58 1.20
N ALA A 128 18.36 -4.01 0.00
CA ALA A 128 17.91 -2.66 -0.29
C ALA A 128 16.39 -2.57 -0.27
N ALA A 129 15.71 -3.59 -0.81
CA ALA A 129 14.26 -3.72 -0.73
C ALA A 129 13.77 -3.76 0.72
N ARG A 130 14.41 -4.59 1.56
CA ARG A 130 14.06 -4.70 2.99
C ARG A 130 14.23 -3.38 3.73
N ARG A 131 15.38 -2.71 3.56
CA ARG A 131 15.63 -1.40 4.19
C ARG A 131 14.67 -0.35 3.69
N GLY A 132 14.40 -0.31 2.39
CA GLY A 132 13.41 0.57 1.78
C GLY A 132 12.02 0.36 2.38
N ALA A 133 11.57 -0.89 2.50
CA ALA A 133 10.29 -1.21 3.12
C ALA A 133 10.22 -0.77 4.60
N THR A 134 11.28 -1.02 5.38
CA THR A 134 11.36 -0.56 6.78
C THR A 134 11.30 0.97 6.87
N VAL A 135 12.06 1.68 6.04
CA VAL A 135 12.02 3.14 5.98
C VAL A 135 10.63 3.63 5.56
N GLY A 136 9.95 2.95 4.63
CA GLY A 136 8.57 3.24 4.24
C GLY A 136 7.59 3.15 5.41
N ILE A 137 7.70 2.12 6.26
CA ILE A 137 6.88 1.98 7.47
C ILE A 137 7.15 3.14 8.44
N VAL A 138 8.43 3.42 8.71
CA VAL A 138 8.80 4.52 9.62
C VAL A 138 8.34 5.87 9.09
N LEU A 139 8.53 6.12 7.79
CA LEU A 139 8.08 7.34 7.11
C LEU A 139 6.57 7.50 7.21
N PHE A 140 5.80 6.44 7.00
CA PHE A 140 4.35 6.46 7.17
C PHE A 140 3.97 6.82 8.61
N LEU A 141 4.58 6.19 9.62
CA LEU A 141 4.27 6.47 11.02
C LEU A 141 4.60 7.91 11.41
N VAL A 142 5.78 8.40 11.01
CA VAL A 142 6.20 9.79 11.25
C VAL A 142 5.27 10.77 10.51
N GLY A 143 4.92 10.47 9.26
CA GLY A 143 3.99 11.28 8.48
C GLY A 143 2.59 11.33 9.07
N ALA A 144 2.07 10.19 9.55
CA ALA A 144 0.76 10.09 10.18
C ALA A 144 0.73 10.88 11.50
N ILE A 145 1.72 10.68 12.38
CA ILE A 145 1.84 11.43 13.64
C ILE A 145 2.02 12.92 13.35
N GLY A 146 2.91 13.27 12.43
CA GLY A 146 3.19 14.65 12.05
C GLY A 146 1.96 15.37 11.49
N ARG A 147 1.17 14.69 10.64
CA ARG A 147 -0.12 15.20 10.16
C ARG A 147 -1.07 15.46 11.32
N SER A 148 -1.25 14.49 12.23
CA SER A 148 -2.12 14.68 13.40
C SER A 148 -1.68 15.83 14.31
N VAL A 149 -0.37 16.05 14.46
CA VAL A 149 0.17 17.20 15.22
C VAL A 149 -0.10 18.51 14.48
N ILE A 150 0.14 18.56 13.16
CA ILE A 150 -0.13 19.75 12.35
C ILE A 150 -1.61 20.12 12.42
N ASP A 151 -2.51 19.16 12.23
CA ASP A 151 -3.96 19.36 12.30
C ASP A 151 -4.40 19.86 13.69
N ALA A 152 -3.66 19.54 14.75
CA ALA A 152 -3.97 19.99 16.10
C ALA A 152 -3.48 21.42 16.43
N PHE A 153 -2.43 21.91 15.75
CA PHE A 153 -1.75 23.16 16.10
C PHE A 153 -1.76 24.23 15.01
N VAL A 154 -1.95 23.86 13.75
CA VAL A 154 -1.93 24.77 12.61
C VAL A 154 -3.37 25.08 12.21
N PRO A 155 -3.74 26.37 12.04
CA PRO A 155 -5.05 26.75 11.56
C PRO A 155 -5.38 26.08 10.20
N PRO A 156 -6.66 25.81 9.92
CA PRO A 156 -7.10 25.11 8.71
C PRO A 156 -6.66 25.75 7.39
N ASP A 157 -6.37 27.05 7.38
CA ASP A 157 -5.83 27.77 6.23
C ASP A 157 -4.39 27.32 5.87
N GLY A 158 -3.81 26.43 6.66
CA GLY A 158 -2.44 25.92 6.60
C GLY A 158 -2.20 24.80 5.59
N ASP A 159 -3.01 24.64 4.53
CA ASP A 159 -2.79 23.64 3.48
C ASP A 159 -1.36 23.69 2.91
N LEU A 160 -0.77 24.88 2.83
CA LEU A 160 0.62 25.07 2.44
C LEU A 160 1.59 24.39 3.42
N ALA A 161 1.35 24.48 4.73
CA ALA A 161 2.22 23.89 5.75
C ALA A 161 2.20 22.36 5.67
N ILE A 162 1.02 21.75 5.50
CA ILE A 162 0.88 20.30 5.29
C ILE A 162 1.56 19.89 3.98
N GLY A 163 1.31 20.61 2.89
CA GLY A 163 1.91 20.34 1.59
C GLY A 163 3.44 20.42 1.62
N VAL A 164 4.00 21.44 2.26
CA VAL A 164 5.46 21.61 2.43
C VAL A 164 6.02 20.50 3.33
N PHE A 165 5.37 20.21 4.46
CA PHE A 165 5.78 19.15 5.38
C PHE A 165 5.87 17.80 4.65
N LEU A 166 4.79 17.42 3.95
CA LEU A 166 4.75 16.17 3.20
C LEU A 166 5.78 16.15 2.07
N THR A 167 5.94 17.24 1.32
CA THR A 167 6.91 17.31 0.22
C THR A 167 8.34 17.17 0.71
N VAL A 168 8.71 17.90 1.77
CA VAL A 168 10.06 17.87 2.35
C VAL A 168 10.36 16.51 2.95
N ILE A 169 9.43 15.93 3.71
CA ILE A 169 9.66 14.66 4.40
C ILE A 169 9.66 13.50 3.42
N VAL A 170 8.66 13.40 2.55
CA VAL A 170 8.57 12.30 1.58
C VAL A 170 9.70 12.43 0.55
N GLY A 171 9.85 13.60 -0.08
CA GLY A 171 10.88 13.85 -1.08
C GLY A 171 12.30 13.69 -0.51
N GLY A 172 12.54 14.28 0.66
CA GLY A 172 13.83 14.17 1.36
C GLY A 172 14.16 12.73 1.76
N THR A 173 13.20 11.98 2.29
CA THR A 173 13.41 10.58 2.67
C THR A 173 13.69 9.69 1.46
N LEU A 174 12.96 9.89 0.36
CA LEU A 174 13.20 9.14 -0.89
C LEU A 174 14.60 9.42 -1.45
N LEU A 175 15.00 10.70 -1.50
CA LEU A 175 16.31 11.12 -1.96
C LEU A 175 17.43 10.55 -1.07
N ALA A 176 17.32 10.74 0.25
CA ALA A 176 18.32 10.32 1.23
C ALA A 176 18.49 8.80 1.25
N THR A 177 17.38 8.05 1.19
CA THR A 177 17.40 6.58 1.16
C THR A 177 18.07 6.08 -0.12
N ALA A 178 17.71 6.62 -1.28
CA ALA A 178 18.33 6.24 -2.55
C ALA A 178 19.82 6.57 -2.58
N PHE A 179 20.21 7.75 -2.10
CA PHE A 179 21.60 8.17 -1.98
C PHE A 179 22.40 7.24 -1.08
N ALA A 180 21.93 7.02 0.15
CA ALA A 180 22.62 6.19 1.15
C ALA A 180 22.79 4.75 0.66
N MET A 181 21.74 4.17 0.07
CA MET A 181 21.78 2.79 -0.43
C MET A 181 22.64 2.64 -1.68
N SER A 182 22.58 3.60 -2.61
CA SER A 182 23.44 3.60 -3.80
C SER A 182 24.90 3.70 -3.41
N ARG A 183 25.23 4.57 -2.45
CA ARG A 183 26.58 4.71 -1.92
C ARG A 183 27.07 3.44 -1.22
N ALA A 184 26.27 2.91 -0.28
CA ALA A 184 26.66 1.75 0.52
C ALA A 184 26.88 0.47 -0.30
N ARG A 185 26.17 0.33 -1.43
CA ARG A 185 26.27 -0.85 -2.32
C ARG A 185 27.01 -0.56 -3.62
N GLN A 186 27.49 0.66 -3.83
CA GLN A 186 28.06 1.15 -5.09
C GLN A 186 27.19 0.81 -6.32
N SER A 187 25.87 0.76 -6.16
CA SER A 187 24.92 0.33 -7.18
C SER A 187 23.76 1.32 -7.30
N PHE A 188 23.59 1.87 -8.50
CA PHE A 188 22.44 2.70 -8.85
C PHE A 188 21.12 1.95 -8.62
N GLY A 189 21.07 0.68 -9.04
CA GLY A 189 19.88 -0.17 -8.91
C GLY A 189 19.46 -0.37 -7.47
N ALA A 190 20.40 -0.45 -6.52
CA ALA A 190 20.09 -0.59 -5.09
C ALA A 190 19.40 0.66 -4.53
N GLY A 191 19.83 1.86 -4.94
CA GLY A 191 19.21 3.12 -4.54
C GLY A 191 17.78 3.29 -5.07
N VAL A 192 17.58 3.03 -6.37
CA VAL A 192 16.24 3.07 -6.99
C VAL A 192 15.32 2.00 -6.39
N THR A 193 15.83 0.80 -6.16
CA THR A 193 15.07 -0.28 -5.50
C THR A 193 14.60 0.16 -4.11
N ALA A 194 15.51 0.68 -3.27
CA ALA A 194 15.15 1.09 -1.91
C ALA A 194 14.07 2.19 -1.88
N SER A 195 14.23 3.24 -2.69
CA SER A 195 13.25 4.34 -2.78
C SER A 195 11.90 3.88 -3.32
N LEU A 196 11.88 2.99 -4.31
CA LEU A 196 10.64 2.40 -4.81
C LEU A 196 9.91 1.62 -3.71
N TRP A 197 10.61 0.81 -2.92
CA TRP A 197 9.99 0.09 -1.79
C TRP A 197 9.50 1.01 -0.69
N VAL A 198 10.19 2.13 -0.40
CA VAL A 198 9.68 3.17 0.52
C VAL A 198 8.32 3.66 0.04
N ALA A 199 8.22 4.07 -1.23
CA ALA A 199 6.99 4.65 -1.76
C ALA A 199 5.85 3.65 -1.91
N LEU A 200 6.13 2.42 -2.34
CA LEU A 200 5.12 1.37 -2.45
C LEU A 200 4.51 1.04 -1.08
N VAL A 201 5.33 0.89 -0.05
CA VAL A 201 4.84 0.62 1.31
C VAL A 201 4.07 1.82 1.86
N CYS A 202 4.65 3.02 1.72
CA CYS A 202 4.04 4.24 2.23
C CYS A 202 2.70 4.54 1.54
N SER A 203 2.58 4.35 0.23
CA SER A 203 1.35 4.61 -0.52
C SER A 203 0.21 3.67 -0.10
N MET A 204 0.50 2.39 0.09
CA MET A 204 -0.49 1.42 0.56
C MET A 204 -0.94 1.70 1.99
N LEU A 205 -0.01 1.99 2.90
CA LEU A 205 -0.34 2.32 4.28
C LEU A 205 -1.13 3.63 4.36
N ALA A 206 -0.71 4.66 3.62
CA ALA A 206 -1.42 5.93 3.52
C ALA A 206 -2.86 5.72 3.02
N PHE A 207 -3.06 4.98 1.93
CA PHE A 207 -4.39 4.69 1.41
C PHE A 207 -5.30 4.03 2.45
N ASN A 208 -4.82 2.96 3.09
CA ASN A 208 -5.62 2.22 4.08
C ASN A 208 -5.93 3.08 5.32
N ALA A 209 -4.97 3.89 5.77
CA ALA A 209 -5.16 4.77 6.92
C ALA A 209 -6.12 5.92 6.62
N ASP A 210 -6.03 6.54 5.44
CA ASP A 210 -6.92 7.61 5.02
C ASP A 210 -8.36 7.11 4.90
N LEU A 211 -8.58 5.92 4.31
CA LEU A 211 -9.90 5.31 4.30
C LEU A 211 -10.40 4.93 5.69
N LEU A 212 -9.56 4.39 6.55
CA LEU A 212 -9.96 4.08 7.93
C LEU A 212 -10.37 5.35 8.70
N ALA A 213 -9.67 6.46 8.48
CA ALA A 213 -9.99 7.76 9.09
C ALA A 213 -11.32 8.36 8.59
N ILE A 214 -11.67 8.11 7.32
CA ILE A 214 -12.99 8.46 6.76
C ILE A 214 -14.06 7.59 7.40
N LEU A 215 -13.85 6.27 7.45
CA LEU A 215 -14.81 5.31 7.97
C LEU A 215 -15.04 5.44 9.49
N SER A 216 -14.06 5.92 10.24
CA SER A 216 -14.20 6.18 11.68
C SER A 216 -14.94 7.49 11.99
N GLY A 217 -15.24 8.31 10.98
CA GLY A 217 -15.83 9.64 11.16
C GLY A 217 -14.86 10.69 11.70
N PHE A 218 -13.59 10.35 11.92
CA PHE A 218 -12.58 11.28 12.46
C PHE A 218 -12.36 12.49 11.54
N ASN A 219 -12.19 12.24 10.24
CA ASN A 219 -12.03 13.32 9.26
C ASN A 219 -13.31 14.14 9.08
N LEU A 220 -14.47 13.51 9.20
CA LEU A 220 -15.77 14.16 9.06
C LEU A 220 -16.02 15.20 10.16
N ASP A 221 -15.68 14.87 11.41
CA ASP A 221 -15.82 15.80 12.52
C ASP A 221 -14.86 16.99 12.38
N ALA A 222 -13.60 16.75 11.99
CA ALA A 222 -12.64 17.82 11.73
C ALA A 222 -13.08 18.74 10.59
N HIS A 223 -13.56 18.18 9.47
CA HIS A 223 -13.99 18.96 8.32
C HIS A 223 -15.30 19.72 8.58
N MET A 224 -16.29 19.09 9.24
CA MET A 224 -17.56 19.75 9.58
C MET A 224 -17.35 20.96 10.50
N ARG A 225 -16.43 20.89 11.46
CA ARG A 225 -16.11 22.03 12.34
C ARG A 225 -15.58 23.25 11.58
N HIS A 226 -14.99 23.05 10.42
CA HIS A 226 -14.29 24.11 9.67
C HIS A 226 -15.14 24.62 8.51
N SER A 227 -15.90 23.74 7.87
CA SER A 227 -16.68 24.09 6.69
C SER A 227 -18.12 24.51 7.00
N MET A 228 -18.64 24.28 8.21
CA MET A 228 -20.05 24.56 8.58
C MET A 228 -20.63 25.94 8.16
N PRO A 229 -19.90 27.07 8.17
CA PRO A 229 -20.49 28.39 7.89
C PRO A 229 -21.10 28.53 6.48
N ASP A 230 -20.52 27.88 5.47
CA ASP A 230 -20.98 27.96 4.08
C ASP A 230 -22.02 26.90 3.72
N TYR A 231 -22.26 25.92 4.59
CA TYR A 231 -22.96 24.67 4.24
C TYR A 231 -24.46 24.65 4.47
N TYR A 232 -24.99 25.52 5.33
CA TYR A 232 -26.43 25.53 5.65
C TYR A 232 -27.33 25.98 4.50
N THR A 233 -26.78 26.48 3.39
CA THR A 233 -27.56 27.18 2.36
C THR A 233 -27.78 26.39 1.07
N VAL A 234 -27.05 25.29 0.78
CA VAL A 234 -27.03 24.75 -0.60
C VAL A 234 -27.15 23.21 -0.75
N VAL A 235 -26.78 22.38 0.25
CA VAL A 235 -26.63 20.92 0.01
C VAL A 235 -27.29 20.08 1.10
N THR A 236 -28.01 19.02 0.71
CA THR A 236 -28.52 18.02 1.67
C THR A 236 -27.35 17.26 2.32
N PRO A 237 -27.44 16.84 3.59
CA PRO A 237 -26.38 16.09 4.26
C PRO A 237 -25.87 14.89 3.44
N ASP A 238 -26.77 14.16 2.76
CA ASP A 238 -26.41 13.00 1.95
C ASP A 238 -25.56 13.36 0.72
N ALA A 239 -25.89 14.46 0.03
CA ALA A 239 -25.13 14.91 -1.13
C ALA A 239 -23.73 15.41 -0.73
N PHE A 240 -23.62 16.05 0.45
CA PHE A 240 -22.33 16.43 1.02
C PHE A 240 -21.46 15.20 1.34
N MET A 241 -22.01 14.25 2.09
CA MET A 241 -21.30 13.03 2.47
C MET A 241 -20.82 12.25 1.23
N SER A 242 -21.68 12.12 0.22
CA SER A 242 -21.36 11.45 -1.03
C SER A 242 -20.16 12.10 -1.73
N ARG A 243 -20.20 13.43 -1.89
CA ARG A 243 -19.14 14.18 -2.55
C ARG A 243 -17.83 14.13 -1.77
N HIS A 244 -17.88 14.36 -0.46
CA HIS A 244 -16.70 14.36 0.39
C HIS A 244 -16.00 12.99 0.41
N ILE A 245 -16.76 11.89 0.56
CA ILE A 245 -16.22 10.52 0.51
C ILE A 245 -15.65 10.23 -0.88
N GLY A 246 -16.33 10.63 -1.96
CA GLY A 246 -15.89 10.42 -3.34
C GLY A 246 -14.58 11.14 -3.66
N GLU A 247 -14.48 12.43 -3.33
CA GLU A 247 -13.29 13.27 -3.56
C GLU A 247 -12.08 12.75 -2.75
N HIS A 248 -12.28 12.38 -1.49
CA HIS A 248 -11.22 11.78 -0.67
C HIS A 248 -10.76 10.44 -1.23
N LEU A 249 -11.70 9.54 -1.56
CA LEU A 249 -11.35 8.24 -2.14
C LEU A 249 -10.57 8.40 -3.45
N ALA A 250 -10.99 9.32 -4.33
CA ALA A 250 -10.28 9.63 -5.57
C ALA A 250 -8.85 10.16 -5.31
N THR A 251 -8.70 11.05 -4.33
CA THR A 251 -7.39 11.59 -3.92
C THR A 251 -6.47 10.50 -3.36
N SER A 252 -6.99 9.63 -2.49
CA SER A 252 -6.21 8.50 -1.94
C SER A 252 -5.81 7.52 -3.07
N MET A 253 -6.71 7.25 -4.03
CA MET A 253 -6.38 6.44 -5.22
C MET A 253 -5.26 7.06 -6.05
N ASP A 254 -5.23 8.39 -6.19
CA ASP A 254 -4.16 9.09 -6.90
C ASP A 254 -2.82 8.96 -6.17
N GLY A 255 -2.83 8.97 -4.83
CA GLY A 255 -1.65 8.72 -4.00
C GLY A 255 -0.94 7.40 -4.29
N LEU A 256 -1.70 6.34 -4.65
CA LEU A 256 -1.14 5.04 -5.04
C LEU A 256 -0.35 5.09 -6.35
N ARG A 257 -0.62 6.03 -7.26
CA ARG A 257 0.16 6.18 -8.49
C ARG A 257 1.30 7.20 -8.34
N THR A 258 1.04 8.32 -7.67
CA THR A 258 1.94 9.47 -7.66
C THR A 258 3.20 9.19 -6.84
N LEU A 259 3.06 8.54 -5.68
CA LEU A 259 4.19 8.24 -4.81
C LEU A 259 5.24 7.32 -5.45
N PRO A 260 4.88 6.17 -6.08
CA PRO A 260 5.86 5.35 -6.79
C PRO A 260 6.55 6.08 -7.96
N LEU A 261 5.82 6.89 -8.72
CA LEU A 261 6.39 7.67 -9.82
C LEU A 261 7.39 8.71 -9.31
N LEU A 262 7.03 9.44 -8.26
CA LEU A 262 7.89 10.40 -7.60
C LEU A 262 9.13 9.73 -7.01
N ALA A 263 8.98 8.54 -6.43
CA ALA A 263 10.11 7.74 -5.96
C ALA A 263 11.03 7.27 -7.07
N LEU A 264 10.52 6.92 -8.25
CA LEU A 264 11.38 6.61 -9.40
C LEU A 264 12.19 7.84 -9.83
N ILE A 265 11.57 9.02 -9.91
CA ILE A 265 12.23 10.26 -10.32
C ILE A 265 13.28 10.69 -9.28
N ILE A 266 12.83 10.94 -8.05
CA ILE A 266 13.69 11.42 -6.95
C ILE A 266 14.71 10.35 -6.55
N GLY A 267 14.29 9.09 -6.50
CA GLY A 267 15.17 7.96 -6.20
C GLY A 267 16.28 7.77 -7.24
N SER A 268 15.97 7.99 -8.52
CA SER A 268 17.01 7.99 -9.57
C SER A 268 18.02 9.12 -9.38
N MET A 269 17.56 10.32 -9.03
CA MET A 269 18.45 11.45 -8.72
C MET A 269 19.36 11.13 -7.53
N GLY A 270 18.78 10.66 -6.42
CA GLY A 270 19.52 10.29 -5.21
C GLY A 270 20.52 9.17 -5.48
N ALA A 271 20.11 8.14 -6.22
CA ALA A 271 20.98 7.02 -6.58
C ALA A 271 22.15 7.44 -7.47
N ALA A 272 21.92 8.35 -8.43
CA ALA A 272 22.97 8.90 -9.29
C ALA A 272 24.01 9.69 -8.49
N LEU A 273 23.54 10.54 -7.56
CA LEU A 273 24.41 11.31 -6.66
C LEU A 273 25.22 10.38 -5.74
N GLY A 274 24.58 9.37 -5.15
CA GLY A 274 25.23 8.43 -4.22
C GLY A 274 26.34 7.61 -4.88
N ARG A 275 26.19 7.28 -6.16
CA ARG A 275 27.20 6.51 -6.92
C ARG A 275 28.43 7.34 -7.29
N ARG A 276 28.26 8.64 -7.54
CA ARG A 276 29.36 9.53 -7.94
C ARG A 276 30.24 9.99 -6.78
N TRP A 277 29.75 9.84 -5.54
CA TRP A 277 30.47 10.35 -4.39
C TRP A 277 31.69 9.48 -4.07
N PRO A 278 32.92 10.02 -4.06
CA PRO A 278 34.11 9.25 -3.76
C PRO A 278 34.03 8.69 -2.33
N VAL A 279 34.24 7.39 -2.20
CA VAL A 279 34.52 6.79 -0.89
C VAL A 279 35.87 7.37 -0.48
N ALA A 280 35.90 8.15 0.61
CA ALA A 280 37.15 8.59 1.20
C ALA A 280 37.95 7.32 1.48
N ARG A 281 38.96 7.06 0.65
CA ARG A 281 39.94 6.03 0.96
C ARG A 281 40.71 6.58 2.13
N ASP A 282 40.63 5.88 3.26
CA ASP A 282 41.41 6.24 4.45
C ASP A 282 42.84 6.49 4.00
N ILE A 283 43.26 7.74 4.14
CA ILE A 283 44.60 8.19 3.82
C ILE A 283 45.42 7.76 5.03
N GLY A 284 45.88 6.50 4.99
CA GLY A 284 46.90 5.97 5.89
C GLY A 284 48.27 6.53 5.55
#